data_AF-A0A523Y9U2-F1
#
_entry.id   AF-A0A523Y9U2-F1
#
_cell.length_a   1.000
_cell.length_b   1.000
_cell.length_c   1.000
_cell.angle_alpha   90.00
_cell.angle_beta   90.00
_cell.angle_gamma   90.00
#
_symmetry.space_group_name_H-M   'P 1'
#
loop_
_entity.id
_entity.type
_entity.pdbx_description
1 polymer ?
#
loop_
_entity_poly.entity_id
_entity_poly.type
_entity_poly.pdbx_seq_one_letter_code
_entity_poly.pdbx_strand_id
1 'polypeptide(L)' 'MVATITHKDVVFKTEVDPDIIGGVVAKVGDKLIDGSVRTRLQDLRRGLIEAGLSDYVSD' A
#
# COMPACT_ATOMS: atom_id res chain seq x y z
N MET A 1 4.83 -18.35 16.86
CA MET A 1 3.72 -18.32 17.84
C MET A 1 2.64 -17.31 17.44
N VAL A 2 1.86 -17.58 16.38
CA VAL A 2 0.75 -16.71 15.91
C VAL A 2 -0.55 -17.50 15.65
N ALA A 3 -0.53 -18.83 15.82
CA ALA A 3 -1.64 -19.70 15.43
C ALA A 3 -2.79 -19.81 16.45
N THR A 4 -2.70 -19.18 17.63
CA THR A 4 -3.62 -19.51 18.76
C THR A 4 -4.80 -18.55 18.93
N ILE A 5 -4.88 -17.42 18.22
CA ILE A 5 -5.88 -16.37 18.54
C ILE A 5 -7.09 -16.38 17.58
N THR A 6 -6.99 -16.98 16.40
CA THR A 6 -8.11 -17.06 15.46
C THR A 6 -8.37 -18.52 15.10
N HIS A 7 -9.51 -19.09 15.52
CA HIS A 7 -9.99 -20.42 15.13
C HIS A 7 -10.37 -20.51 13.62
N LYS A 8 -9.56 -19.91 12.74
CA LYS A 8 -9.68 -19.94 11.29
C LYS A 8 -8.33 -20.37 10.73
N ASP A 9 -8.32 -21.36 9.85
CA ASP A 9 -7.13 -21.77 9.11
C ASP A 9 -6.68 -20.61 8.20
N VAL A 10 -5.72 -19.81 8.67
CA VAL A 10 -5.14 -18.73 7.89
C VAL A 10 -4.01 -19.32 7.03
N VAL A 11 -4.30 -19.53 5.75
CA VAL A 11 -3.29 -19.93 4.76
C VAL A 11 -2.55 -18.69 4.30
N PHE A 12 -1.29 -18.55 4.71
CA PHE A 12 -0.41 -17.49 4.22
C PHE A 12 0.23 -17.91 2.88
N LYS A 13 0.02 -17.08 1.85
CA LYS A 13 0.82 -17.12 0.62
C LYS A 13 1.75 -15.92 0.63
N THR A 14 3.05 -16.16 0.58
CA THR A 14 4.07 -15.12 0.52
C THR A 14 4.74 -15.17 -0.84
N GLU A 15 4.81 -14.02 -1.50
CA GLU A 15 5.48 -13.83 -2.77
C GLU A 15 6.36 -12.59 -2.68
N VAL A 16 7.54 -12.65 -3.31
CA VAL A 16 8.43 -11.50 -3.40
C VAL A 16 8.06 -10.72 -4.64
N ASP A 17 7.58 -9.50 -4.44
CA ASP A 17 7.28 -8.58 -5.52
C ASP A 17 8.45 -7.58 -5.70
N PRO A 18 9.25 -7.67 -6.77
CA PRO A 18 10.34 -6.71 -7.03
C PRO A 18 9.83 -5.32 -7.42
N ASP A 19 8.56 -5.21 -7.87
CA ASP A 19 7.99 -3.96 -8.34
C ASP A 19 7.75 -2.98 -7.19
N ILE A 20 7.40 -3.46 -5.99
CA ILE A 20 7.12 -2.56 -4.86
C ILE A 20 8.35 -1.83 -4.32
N ILE A 21 9.57 -2.21 -4.75
CA ILE A 21 10.90 -1.70 -4.35
C ILE A 21 11.23 -2.00 -2.88
N GLY A 22 10.23 -1.96 -2.00
CA GLY A 22 10.28 -2.33 -0.60
C GLY A 22 8.93 -2.13 0.09
N GLY A 23 8.86 -2.54 1.36
CA GLY A 23 7.62 -2.51 2.15
C GLY A 23 6.86 -3.84 2.08
N VAL A 24 5.55 -3.78 2.31
CA VAL A 24 4.70 -4.98 2.35
C VAL A 24 3.33 -4.69 1.73
N VAL A 25 2.81 -5.69 1.02
CA VAL A 25 1.40 -5.71 0.56
C VAL A 25 0.76 -6.97 1.12
N ALA A 26 -0.36 -6.81 1.81
CA ALA A 26 -1.10 -7.90 2.42
C ALA A 26 -2.56 -7.88 1.98
N LYS A 27 -3.10 -9.04 1.58
CA LYS A 27 -4.51 -9.21 1.25
C LYS A 27 -5.17 -10.11 2.29
N VAL A 28 -6.20 -9.60 2.97
CA VAL A 28 -6.95 -10.31 4.02
C VAL A 28 -8.43 -10.29 3.64
N GLY A 29 -8.95 -11.41 3.12
CA GLY A 29 -10.28 -11.46 2.52
C GLY A 29 -10.35 -10.48 1.33
N ASP A 30 -11.28 -9.54 1.40
CA ASP A 30 -11.46 -8.47 0.40
C ASP A 30 -10.65 -7.21 0.70
N LYS A 31 -9.94 -7.16 1.83
CA LYS A 31 -9.15 -5.99 2.22
C LYS A 31 -7.73 -6.11 1.70
N LEU A 32 -7.30 -5.12 0.93
CA LEU A 32 -5.91 -4.90 0.58
C LEU A 32 -5.30 -3.89 1.55
N ILE A 33 -4.17 -4.24 2.14
CA ILE A 33 -3.32 -3.35 2.94
C ILE A 33 -2.03 -3.20 2.15
N ASP A 34 -1.82 -2.01 1.60
CA ASP A 34 -0.62 -1.67 0.83
C ASP A 34 0.22 -0.67 1.62
N GLY A 35 1.40 -1.12 2.05
CA GLY A 35 2.43 -0.32 2.70
C GLY A 35 3.69 -0.20 1.85
N SER A 36 3.59 -0.42 0.53
CA SER A 36 4.73 -0.40 -0.38
C SER A 36 5.35 0.99 -0.52
N VAL A 37 6.66 1.02 -0.77
CA VAL A 37 7.39 2.25 -1.10
C VAL A 37 6.88 2.82 -2.41
N ARG A 38 6.60 1.97 -3.41
CA ARG A 38 5.97 2.35 -4.67
C ARG A 38 4.74 3.24 -4.45
N THR A 39 3.77 2.77 -3.66
CA THR A 39 2.51 3.50 -3.44
C THR A 39 2.75 4.83 -2.74
N ARG A 40 3.62 4.86 -1.72
CA ARG A 40 3.97 6.12 -1.03
C ARG A 40 4.58 7.17 -1.96
N LEU A 41 5.46 6.76 -2.88
CA LEU A 41 6.07 7.67 -3.84
C LEU A 41 5.05 8.17 -4.88
N GLN A 42 4.14 7.30 -5.32
CA GLN A 42 3.05 7.69 -6.22
C GLN A 42 2.10 8.71 -5.57
N ASP A 43 1.76 8.49 -4.30
CA ASP A 43 0.91 9.40 -3.53
C ASP A 43 1.57 10.77 -3.35
N LEU A 44 2.86 10.79 -3.02
CA LEU A 44 3.64 12.03 -2.93
C LEU A 44 3.65 12.78 -4.27
N ARG A 45 3.94 12.08 -5.37
CA ARG A 45 3.94 12.67 -6.70
C ARG A 45 2.59 13.29 -7.04
N ARG A 46 1.49 12.58 -6.74
CA ARG A 46 0.13 13.08 -6.97
C ARG A 46 -0.14 14.35 -6.16
N GLY A 47 0.20 14.34 -4.87
CA GLY A 47 0.03 15.52 -4.01
C GLY A 47 0.81 16.74 -4.48
N LEU A 48 2.04 16.55 -5.00
CA LEU A 48 2.83 17.65 -5.56
C LEU A 48 2.20 18.23 -6.84
N ILE A 49 1.65 17.38 -7.71
CA ILE A 49 0.95 17.83 -8.92
C ILE A 49 -0.33 18.60 -8.55
N GLU A 50 -1.12 18.06 -7.62
CA GLU A 50 -2.37 18.69 -7.17
C GLU A 50 -2.11 20.05 -6.51
N ALA A 51 -1.07 20.16 -5.66
CA ALA A 51 -0.69 21.43 -5.05
C ALA A 51 -0.28 22.47 -6.11
N GLY A 52 0.57 22.10 -7.06
CA GLY A 52 0.99 23.02 -8.12
C GLY A 52 -0.14 23.44 -9.09
N LEU A 53 -1.16 22.60 -9.28
CA LEU A 53 -2.36 22.95 -10.04
C LEU A 53 -3.29 23.88 -9.25
N SER A 54 -3.43 23.67 -7.93
CA SER A 54 -4.22 24.55 -7.06
C SER A 54 -3.68 25.98 -7.05
N ASP A 55 -2.36 26.14 -7.10
CA ASP A 55 -1.71 27.46 -7.16
C ASP A 55 -1.93 28.17 -8.50
N TYR A 56 -2.26 27.44 -9.58
CA TYR A 56 -2.49 27.99 -10.93
C TYR A 56 -3.95 28.44 -11.18
N VAL A 57 -4.92 27.88 -10.45
CA VAL A 57 -6.37 28.13 -10.66
C VAL A 57 -6.89 29.28 -9.78
N SER A 58 -6.08 29.74 -8.82
CA SER A 58 -6.47 30.77 -7.86
C SER A 58 -6.25 32.23 -8.31
N ASP A 59 -5.74 32.45 -9.53
CA ASP A 59 -5.57 33.77 -10.19
C ASP A 59 -6.70 34.06 -11.19
#